data_AF-A0A1V4QYW7-F1
#
_entry.id   AF-A0A1V4QYW7-F1
#
_cell.length_a   1.000
_cell.length_b   1.000
_cell.length_c   1.000
_cell.angle_alpha   90.00
_cell.angle_beta   90.00
_cell.angle_gamma   90.00
#
_symmetry.space_group_name_H-M   'P 1'
#
loop_
_entity.id
_entity.type
_entity.pdbx_description
1 polymer ?
#
loop_
_entity_poly.entity_id
_entity_poly.type
_entity_poly.pdbx_seq_one_letter_code
_entity_poly.pdbx_strand_id
1 'polypeptide(L)'
;MIEYSEDSGEVISVSINGENLDSDDGESWHTPKALLRGVKVNDLPDGIAFALCDKIQEGVIFLDSIPVSITKVSSGKLRLSFEDGGTRKYWDGKIGFSHYMETKKAIVEEREKEDGDIKLDSYDDDGAYIFMHFSTEIDCDTCDEAIQISEQITNEIEGAAELRIGVELFKVSESENEKDFTLRVVLPILRKLGFSNVKYNHGKREYGKDIVFSRITEFDEVEHWAAQVKFGDIRGGANSEIDEIFSQIEDAFKMPYYDLYTKTKVRPSKVCVIVSGKFTENAIEKICEKIESHAMRNNILFIDGERIDTISEKFRRK
;
A
#
# COMPACT_ATOMS: atom_id res chain seq x y z
N MET A 1 -25.75 10.27 -2.48
CA MET A 1 -26.43 10.92 -1.34
C MET A 1 -26.44 9.90 -0.21
N ILE A 2 -25.99 10.29 0.97
CA ILE A 2 -25.96 9.43 2.15
C ILE A 2 -27.12 9.83 3.03
N GLU A 3 -27.94 8.86 3.41
CA GLU A 3 -29.09 9.06 4.29
C GLU A 3 -28.99 8.07 5.44
N TYR A 4 -29.34 8.50 6.64
CA TYR A 4 -29.39 7.63 7.80
C TYR A 4 -30.53 8.06 8.71
N SER A 5 -31.01 7.13 9.55
CA SER A 5 -32.00 7.44 10.57
C SER A 5 -31.55 6.93 11.93
N GLU A 6 -31.95 7.67 12.96
CA GLU A 6 -31.61 7.38 14.36
C GLU A 6 -32.89 7.15 15.16
N ASP A 7 -32.85 6.20 16.09
CA ASP A 7 -33.82 6.05 17.16
C ASP A 7 -33.10 6.03 18.50
N SER A 8 -33.55 6.86 19.44
CA SER A 8 -32.99 6.94 20.80
C SER A 8 -31.46 7.16 20.88
N GLY A 9 -30.86 7.74 19.84
CA GLY A 9 -29.41 8.01 19.75
C GLY A 9 -28.60 6.89 19.10
N GLU A 10 -29.25 5.82 18.65
CA GLU A 10 -28.64 4.72 17.90
C GLU A 10 -29.02 4.83 16.43
N VAL A 11 -28.06 4.58 15.54
CA VAL A 11 -28.32 4.56 14.10
C VAL A 11 -29.04 3.25 13.77
N ILE A 12 -30.25 3.35 13.18
CA ILE A 12 -31.09 2.19 12.86
C ILE A 12 -31.13 1.88 11.36
N SER A 13 -30.69 2.81 10.51
CA SER A 13 -30.53 2.57 9.08
C SER A 13 -29.52 3.52 8.46
N VAL A 14 -28.77 3.02 7.49
CA VAL A 14 -27.88 3.80 6.63
C VAL A 14 -28.11 3.39 5.18
N SER A 15 -28.14 4.36 4.27
CA SER A 15 -28.18 4.12 2.84
C SER A 15 -27.22 5.04 2.09
N ILE A 16 -26.63 4.52 1.01
CA ILE A 16 -25.74 5.26 0.13
C ILE A 16 -26.26 5.13 -1.29
N ASN A 17 -26.56 6.27 -1.92
CA ASN A 17 -27.09 6.32 -3.29
C ASN A 17 -28.37 5.50 -3.50
N GLY A 18 -29.19 5.36 -2.45
CA GLY A 18 -30.44 4.61 -2.47
C GLY A 18 -30.29 3.11 -2.18
N GLU A 19 -29.07 2.62 -1.96
CA GLU A 19 -28.82 1.25 -1.49
C GLU A 19 -28.70 1.24 0.03
N ASN A 20 -29.55 0.45 0.70
CA ASN A 20 -29.48 0.26 2.15
C ASN A 20 -28.29 -0.64 2.50
N LEU A 21 -27.60 -0.28 3.57
CA LEU A 21 -26.49 -1.06 4.12
C LEU A 21 -27.02 -1.98 5.22
N ASP A 22 -26.41 -3.16 5.34
CA ASP A 22 -26.66 -4.09 6.43
C ASP A 22 -25.66 -3.87 7.58
N SER A 23 -26.08 -4.17 8.80
CA SER A 23 -25.26 -4.10 10.01
C SER A 23 -25.64 -5.25 10.95
N ASP A 24 -24.64 -5.90 11.52
CA ASP A 24 -24.83 -6.98 12.51
C ASP A 24 -24.99 -6.44 13.94
N ASP A 25 -24.44 -5.27 14.23
CA ASP A 25 -24.32 -4.68 15.58
C ASP A 25 -25.00 -3.31 15.74
N GLY A 26 -25.45 -2.69 14.65
CA GLY A 26 -26.00 -1.32 14.63
C GLY A 26 -24.94 -0.22 14.72
N GLU A 27 -23.65 -0.58 14.85
CA GLU A 27 -22.53 0.35 15.01
C GLU A 27 -21.70 0.44 13.73
N SER A 28 -21.54 -0.68 13.02
CA SER A 28 -20.75 -0.83 11.81
C SER A 28 -21.60 -1.31 10.63
N TRP A 29 -21.48 -0.61 9.51
CA TRP A 29 -22.35 -0.82 8.34
C TRP A 29 -21.54 -1.37 7.16
N HIS A 30 -21.88 -2.57 6.68
CA HIS A 30 -21.18 -3.23 5.60
C HIS A 30 -21.35 -2.46 4.29
N THR A 31 -20.23 -1.97 3.75
CA THR A 31 -20.21 -0.98 2.68
C THR A 31 -19.33 -1.44 1.54
N PRO A 32 -19.91 -1.84 0.39
CA PRO A 32 -19.14 -2.06 -0.82
C PRO A 32 -18.33 -0.82 -1.19
N LYS A 33 -17.01 -0.97 -1.40
CA LYS A 33 -16.11 0.13 -1.78
C LYS A 33 -16.64 0.95 -2.96
N ALA A 34 -17.32 0.29 -3.90
CA ALA A 34 -17.93 0.91 -5.07
C ALA A 34 -18.98 1.99 -4.73
N LEU A 35 -19.70 1.88 -3.61
CA LEU A 35 -20.71 2.86 -3.20
C LEU A 35 -20.10 4.16 -2.67
N LEU A 36 -18.86 4.10 -2.17
CA LEU A 36 -18.13 5.24 -1.64
C LEU A 36 -17.37 6.03 -2.72
N ARG A 37 -17.43 5.57 -3.98
CA ARG A 37 -16.72 6.22 -5.09
C ARG A 37 -17.20 7.65 -5.32
N GLY A 38 -16.29 8.60 -5.26
CA GLY A 38 -16.55 10.03 -5.42
C GLY A 38 -17.24 10.69 -4.23
N VAL A 39 -17.46 9.97 -3.13
CA VAL A 39 -18.01 10.53 -1.89
C VAL A 39 -16.94 11.36 -1.20
N LYS A 40 -17.29 12.57 -0.76
CA LYS A 40 -16.39 13.40 0.04
C LYS A 40 -16.45 12.99 1.50
N VAL A 41 -15.31 13.06 2.18
CA VAL A 41 -15.23 12.78 3.62
C VAL A 41 -16.20 13.62 4.43
N ASN A 42 -16.38 14.89 4.05
CA ASN A 42 -17.29 15.80 4.75
C ASN A 42 -18.77 15.45 4.60
N ASP A 43 -19.13 14.67 3.58
CA ASP A 43 -20.51 14.22 3.34
C ASP A 43 -20.83 12.97 4.16
N LEU A 44 -19.82 12.34 4.79
CA LEU A 44 -20.05 11.24 5.72
C LEU A 44 -20.67 11.77 7.04
N PRO A 45 -21.61 11.02 7.63
CA PRO A 45 -22.13 11.28 8.96
C PRO A 45 -21.05 11.05 10.03
N ASP A 46 -21.09 11.86 11.08
CA ASP A 46 -20.14 11.77 12.20
C ASP A 46 -20.46 10.52 13.04
N GLY A 47 -19.43 9.79 13.48
CA GLY A 47 -19.59 8.64 14.39
C GLY A 47 -20.11 7.34 13.78
N ILE A 48 -20.53 7.32 12.51
CA ILE A 48 -20.94 6.09 11.82
C ILE A 48 -19.72 5.39 11.23
N ALA A 49 -19.54 4.10 11.54
CA ALA A 49 -18.51 3.28 10.94
C ALA A 49 -19.00 2.58 9.67
N PHE A 50 -18.26 2.74 8.58
CA PHE A 50 -18.49 2.06 7.32
C PHE A 50 -17.47 0.92 7.17
N ALA A 51 -17.91 -0.32 7.37
CA ALA A 51 -17.09 -1.52 7.26
C ALA A 51 -16.91 -1.89 5.77
N LEU A 52 -15.71 -1.66 5.23
CA LEU A 52 -15.41 -1.80 3.82
C LEU A 52 -15.45 -3.28 3.38
N CYS A 53 -16.07 -3.52 2.23
CA CYS A 53 -16.05 -4.82 1.55
C CYS A 53 -15.92 -4.65 0.03
N ASP A 54 -15.52 -5.71 -0.67
CA ASP A 54 -15.49 -5.71 -2.14
C ASP A 54 -16.92 -5.66 -2.69
N LYS A 55 -17.76 -6.60 -2.22
CA LYS A 55 -19.17 -6.69 -2.62
C LYS A 55 -19.99 -7.47 -1.59
N ILE A 56 -21.31 -7.32 -1.69
CA ILE A 56 -22.29 -8.14 -0.99
C ILE A 56 -23.08 -8.91 -2.05
N GLN A 57 -23.15 -10.23 -1.92
CA GLN A 57 -23.87 -11.08 -2.86
C GLN A 57 -24.66 -12.14 -2.09
N GLU A 58 -25.99 -12.13 -2.27
CA GLU A 58 -26.91 -13.06 -1.59
C GLU A 58 -26.77 -13.06 -0.04
N GLY A 59 -26.52 -11.88 0.54
CA GLY A 59 -26.30 -11.71 1.99
C GLY A 59 -24.91 -12.15 2.48
N VAL A 60 -24.01 -12.54 1.58
CA VAL A 60 -22.62 -12.87 1.91
C VAL A 60 -21.74 -11.66 1.61
N ILE A 61 -20.95 -11.25 2.61
CA ILE A 61 -19.99 -10.17 2.53
C ILE A 61 -18.65 -10.72 2.01
N PHE A 62 -18.17 -10.19 0.89
CA PHE A 62 -16.88 -10.55 0.31
C PHE A 62 -15.85 -9.50 0.68
N LEU A 63 -14.79 -9.94 1.35
CA LEU A 63 -13.63 -9.11 1.68
C LEU A 63 -12.49 -9.43 0.69
N ASP A 64 -11.74 -8.41 0.29
CA ASP A 64 -10.54 -8.51 -0.54
C ASP A 64 -9.25 -8.21 0.23
N SER A 65 -9.39 -7.87 1.52
CA SER A 65 -8.32 -7.62 2.48
C SER A 65 -8.77 -8.02 3.89
N ILE A 66 -7.91 -7.82 4.89
CA ILE A 66 -8.38 -7.78 6.28
C ILE A 66 -9.54 -6.78 6.42
N PRO A 67 -10.51 -7.01 7.31
CA PRO A 67 -11.58 -6.05 7.55
C PRO A 67 -11.04 -4.66 7.93
N VAL A 68 -11.59 -3.64 7.27
CA VAL A 68 -11.26 -2.23 7.52
C VAL A 68 -12.55 -1.44 7.63
N SER A 69 -12.63 -0.59 8.66
CA SER A 69 -13.73 0.36 8.83
C SER A 69 -13.23 1.79 8.72
N ILE A 70 -14.02 2.66 8.10
CA ILE A 70 -13.77 4.10 8.06
C ILE A 70 -14.81 4.83 8.91
N THR A 71 -14.36 5.79 9.71
CA THR A 71 -15.24 6.59 10.59
C THR A 71 -14.80 8.04 10.55
N LYS A 72 -15.76 8.96 10.34
CA LYS A 72 -15.46 10.39 10.37
C LYS A 72 -15.26 10.87 11.80
N VAL A 73 -14.10 11.47 12.03
CA VAL A 73 -13.71 12.02 13.33
C VAL A 73 -13.98 13.52 13.38
N SER A 74 -13.71 14.22 12.29
CA SER A 74 -14.01 15.65 12.13
C SER A 74 -13.98 16.05 10.65
N SER A 75 -14.20 17.34 10.34
CA SER A 75 -14.15 17.85 8.97
C SER A 75 -12.82 17.51 8.29
N GLY A 76 -12.87 16.75 7.19
CA GLY A 76 -11.71 16.33 6.40
C GLY A 76 -10.84 15.25 7.04
N LYS A 77 -11.25 14.69 8.19
CA LYS A 77 -10.46 13.73 8.95
C LYS A 77 -11.22 12.42 9.18
N LEU A 78 -10.61 11.32 8.75
CA LEU A 78 -11.11 9.97 8.97
C LEU A 78 -10.21 9.20 9.92
N ARG A 79 -10.82 8.31 10.70
CA ARG A 79 -10.13 7.17 11.31
C ARG A 79 -10.31 5.97 10.40
N LEU A 80 -9.21 5.28 10.12
CA LEU A 80 -9.19 3.95 9.54
C LEU A 80 -8.92 2.97 10.68
N SER A 81 -9.79 1.97 10.85
CA SER A 81 -9.66 0.92 11.86
C SER A 81 -9.49 -0.42 11.16
N PHE A 82 -8.47 -1.18 11.53
CA PHE A 82 -8.10 -2.44 10.89
C PHE A 82 -8.28 -3.60 11.87
N GLU A 83 -8.92 -4.65 11.38
CA GLU A 83 -9.20 -5.87 12.13
C GLU A 83 -8.48 -7.04 11.47
N ASP A 84 -7.39 -7.50 12.07
CA ASP A 84 -6.63 -8.64 11.57
C ASP A 84 -6.66 -9.76 12.59
N GLY A 85 -6.75 -10.99 12.11
CA GLY A 85 -6.90 -12.13 13.00
C GLY A 85 -7.64 -13.29 12.37
N GLY A 86 -7.94 -14.26 13.22
CA GLY A 86 -8.60 -15.47 12.78
C GLY A 86 -8.44 -16.63 13.76
N THR A 87 -9.14 -17.71 13.44
CA THR A 87 -9.04 -18.98 14.14
C THR A 87 -7.88 -19.80 13.59
N ARG A 88 -6.96 -20.25 14.46
CA ARG A 88 -5.82 -21.11 14.11
C ARG A 88 -6.20 -22.36 13.32
N LYS A 89 -7.39 -22.91 13.58
CA LYS A 89 -7.91 -24.12 12.92
C LYS A 89 -7.98 -23.99 11.39
N TYR A 90 -8.21 -22.79 10.89
CA TYR A 90 -8.39 -22.53 9.46
C TYR A 90 -7.14 -21.92 8.81
N TRP A 91 -6.05 -21.80 9.57
CA TRP A 91 -4.78 -21.37 9.05
C TRP A 91 -4.07 -22.53 8.36
N ASP A 92 -3.73 -22.34 7.10
CA ASP A 92 -3.03 -23.28 6.23
C ASP A 92 -1.65 -22.77 5.77
N GLY A 93 -1.22 -21.62 6.30
CA GLY A 93 0.07 -21.03 5.99
C GLY A 93 1.25 -21.90 6.45
N LYS A 94 2.36 -21.83 5.70
CA LYS A 94 3.57 -22.64 5.93
C LYS A 94 4.23 -22.37 7.30
N ILE A 95 3.94 -21.24 7.93
CA ILE A 95 4.45 -20.83 9.26
C ILE A 95 3.31 -20.75 10.25
N GLY A 96 3.56 -21.07 11.52
CA GLY A 96 2.51 -21.08 12.54
C GLY A 96 1.80 -19.73 12.67
N PHE A 97 0.47 -19.74 12.70
CA PHE A 97 -0.35 -18.53 12.74
C PHE A 97 0.04 -17.58 13.88
N SER A 98 0.36 -18.10 15.07
CA SER A 98 0.83 -17.29 16.20
C SER A 98 2.07 -16.49 15.84
N HIS A 99 3.07 -17.14 15.23
CA HIS A 99 4.30 -16.47 14.84
C HIS A 99 4.05 -15.41 13.75
N TYR A 100 3.11 -15.68 12.85
CA TYR A 100 2.69 -14.73 11.83
C TYR A 100 2.08 -13.46 12.44
N MET A 101 1.10 -13.64 13.33
CA MET A 101 0.42 -12.52 13.99
C MET A 101 1.33 -11.76 14.96
N GLU A 102 2.21 -12.44 15.69
CA GLU A 102 3.23 -11.80 16.54
C GLU A 102 4.19 -10.92 15.72
N THR A 103 4.54 -11.36 14.51
CA THR A 103 5.40 -10.59 13.61
C THR A 103 4.68 -9.35 13.09
N LYS A 104 3.43 -9.49 12.65
CA LYS A 104 2.59 -8.35 12.24
C LYS A 104 2.45 -7.34 13.37
N LYS A 105 2.15 -7.81 14.59
CA LYS A 105 2.09 -6.99 15.79
C LYS A 105 3.38 -6.21 16.01
N ALA A 106 4.54 -6.88 15.97
CA ALA A 106 5.83 -6.21 16.14
C ALA A 106 6.08 -5.13 15.09
N ILE A 107 5.65 -5.33 13.84
CA ILE A 107 5.75 -4.32 12.78
C ILE A 107 4.86 -3.12 13.07
N VAL A 108 3.63 -3.37 13.54
CA VAL A 108 2.71 -2.30 13.93
C VAL A 108 3.27 -1.50 15.11
N GLU A 109 3.77 -2.16 16.15
CA GLU A 109 4.39 -1.52 17.32
C GLU A 109 5.64 -0.69 16.95
N GLU A 110 6.48 -1.21 16.05
CA GLU A 110 7.64 -0.48 15.55
C GLU A 110 7.23 0.75 14.74
N ARG A 111 6.26 0.62 13.84
CA ARG A 111 5.76 1.74 13.02
C ARG A 111 5.06 2.81 13.88
N GLU A 112 4.28 2.41 14.89
CA GLU A 112 3.73 3.33 15.88
C GLU A 112 4.84 4.11 16.62
N LYS A 113 5.94 3.43 16.96
CA LYS A 113 7.06 4.06 17.69
C LYS A 113 7.94 4.95 16.81
N GLU A 114 8.24 4.51 15.59
CA GLU A 114 9.21 5.15 14.70
C GLU A 114 8.58 6.22 13.82
N ASP A 115 7.44 5.90 13.19
CA ASP A 115 6.74 6.78 12.26
C ASP A 115 5.60 7.56 12.95
N GLY A 116 4.94 6.94 13.95
CA GLY A 116 3.82 7.54 14.67
C GLY A 116 2.56 7.74 13.82
N ASP A 117 2.49 7.10 12.65
CA ASP A 117 1.41 7.23 11.69
C ASP A 117 0.31 6.16 11.85
N ILE A 118 0.54 5.14 12.67
CA ILE A 118 -0.44 4.14 13.09
C ILE A 118 -0.36 3.91 14.60
N LYS A 119 -1.40 3.30 15.16
CA LYS A 119 -1.52 2.97 16.58
C LYS A 119 -2.00 1.54 16.76
N LEU A 120 -1.30 0.74 17.57
CA LEU A 120 -1.83 -0.54 18.01
C LEU A 120 -2.91 -0.30 19.09
N ASP A 121 -4.14 -0.72 18.83
CA ASP A 121 -5.25 -0.53 19.76
C ASP A 121 -5.43 -1.73 20.69
N SER A 122 -5.32 -2.95 20.15
CA SER A 122 -5.38 -4.17 20.95
C SER A 122 -4.75 -5.36 20.25
N TYR A 123 -4.29 -6.32 21.04
CA TYR A 123 -3.86 -7.63 20.57
C TYR A 123 -4.24 -8.66 21.63
N ASP A 124 -4.98 -9.70 21.25
CA ASP A 124 -5.33 -10.81 22.13
C ASP A 124 -5.15 -12.16 21.45
N ASP A 125 -4.75 -13.14 22.25
CA ASP A 125 -4.46 -14.49 21.82
C ASP A 125 -4.94 -15.48 22.90
N ASP A 126 -6.09 -16.11 22.65
CA ASP A 126 -6.71 -17.07 23.58
C ASP A 126 -6.24 -18.52 23.34
N GLY A 127 -5.29 -18.73 22.43
CA GLY A 127 -4.79 -20.04 22.02
C GLY A 127 -5.60 -20.71 20.90
N ALA A 128 -6.84 -20.31 20.64
CA ALA A 128 -7.65 -20.79 19.51
C ALA A 128 -7.86 -19.71 18.43
N TYR A 129 -8.11 -18.48 18.86
CA TYR A 129 -8.30 -17.27 18.08
C TYR A 129 -7.20 -16.27 18.42
N ILE A 130 -6.74 -15.54 17.40
CA ILE A 130 -5.87 -14.38 17.57
C ILE A 130 -6.57 -13.21 16.93
N PHE A 131 -6.60 -12.06 17.59
CA PHE A 131 -7.09 -10.82 17.01
C PHE A 131 -6.14 -9.66 17.32
N MET A 132 -6.01 -8.77 16.36
CA MET A 132 -5.21 -7.56 16.40
C MET A 132 -6.05 -6.42 15.83
N HIS A 133 -6.13 -5.33 16.59
CA HIS A 133 -6.78 -4.09 16.19
C HIS A 133 -5.73 -2.99 16.15
N PHE A 134 -5.71 -2.23 15.06
CA PHE A 134 -4.87 -1.05 14.93
C PHE A 134 -5.58 0.01 14.10
N SER A 135 -5.19 1.27 14.26
CA SER A 135 -5.84 2.38 13.59
C SER A 135 -4.87 3.46 13.15
N THR A 136 -5.33 4.30 12.24
CA THR A 136 -4.69 5.56 11.86
C THR A 136 -5.74 6.65 11.68
N GLU A 137 -5.35 7.90 11.89
CA GLU A 137 -6.17 9.05 11.53
C GLU A 137 -5.52 9.78 10.35
N ILE A 138 -6.29 9.97 9.28
CA ILE A 138 -5.82 10.55 8.03
C ILE A 138 -6.62 11.80 7.68
N ASP A 139 -5.94 12.78 7.09
CA ASP A 139 -6.56 13.90 6.42
C ASP A 139 -6.73 13.56 4.93
N CYS A 140 -7.96 13.54 4.45
CA CYS A 140 -8.28 13.26 3.04
C CYS A 140 -9.58 13.95 2.60
N ASP A 141 -9.70 14.21 1.30
CA ASP A 141 -10.86 14.92 0.76
C ASP A 141 -11.99 13.95 0.36
N THR A 142 -11.62 12.74 -0.08
CA THR A 142 -12.56 11.75 -0.62
C THR A 142 -12.39 10.37 0.01
N CYS A 143 -13.47 9.58 -0.01
CA CYS A 143 -13.42 8.20 0.44
C CYS A 143 -12.55 7.31 -0.45
N ASP A 144 -12.39 7.65 -1.75
CA ASP A 144 -11.46 6.94 -2.64
C ASP A 144 -10.02 7.01 -2.12
N GLU A 145 -9.57 8.20 -1.67
CA GLU A 145 -8.24 8.38 -1.09
C GLU A 145 -8.08 7.56 0.19
N ALA A 146 -9.10 7.54 1.05
CA ALA A 146 -9.11 6.75 2.27
C ALA A 146 -9.01 5.24 2.01
N ILE A 147 -9.77 4.74 1.04
CA ILE A 147 -9.73 3.33 0.62
C ILE A 147 -8.32 2.99 0.09
N GLN A 148 -7.74 3.82 -0.78
CA GLN A 148 -6.37 3.61 -1.28
C GLN A 148 -5.33 3.56 -0.16
N ILE A 149 -5.42 4.47 0.81
CA ILE A 149 -4.51 4.51 1.96
C ILE A 149 -4.67 3.24 2.82
N SER A 150 -5.91 2.80 3.07
CA SER A 150 -6.16 1.57 3.83
C SER A 150 -5.55 0.33 3.16
N GLU A 151 -5.78 0.14 1.86
CA GLU A 151 -5.18 -0.95 1.08
C GLU A 151 -3.65 -0.90 1.11
N GLN A 152 -3.07 0.29 0.99
CA GLN A 152 -1.62 0.46 1.08
C GLN A 152 -1.10 0.01 2.46
N ILE A 153 -1.72 0.47 3.55
CA ILE A 153 -1.31 0.11 4.91
C ILE A 153 -1.39 -1.40 5.11
N THR A 154 -2.52 -2.03 4.75
CA THR A 154 -2.68 -3.48 4.89
C THR A 154 -1.58 -4.24 4.17
N ASN A 155 -1.33 -3.91 2.90
CA ASN A 155 -0.33 -4.61 2.10
C ASN A 155 1.11 -4.37 2.61
N GLU A 156 1.40 -3.18 3.13
CA GLU A 156 2.71 -2.88 3.72
C GLU A 156 2.97 -3.68 4.99
N ILE A 157 1.98 -3.82 5.89
CA ILE A 157 2.09 -4.63 7.09
C ILE A 157 2.26 -6.11 6.72
N GLU A 158 1.47 -6.61 5.77
CA GLU A 158 1.57 -7.98 5.24
C GLU A 158 2.98 -8.25 4.69
N GLY A 159 3.44 -7.44 3.73
CA GLY A 159 4.74 -7.64 3.08
C GLY A 159 5.92 -7.46 4.04
N ALA A 160 5.81 -6.54 5.03
CA ALA A 160 6.83 -6.42 6.07
C ALA A 160 6.87 -7.66 6.98
N ALA A 161 5.71 -8.28 7.26
CA ALA A 161 5.63 -9.49 8.08
C ALA A 161 6.27 -10.66 7.34
N GLU A 162 5.92 -10.86 6.08
CA GLU A 162 6.51 -11.86 5.19
C GLU A 162 8.04 -11.69 5.09
N LEU A 163 8.52 -10.46 4.89
CA LEU A 163 9.95 -10.19 4.79
C LEU A 163 10.70 -10.45 6.10
N ARG A 164 10.07 -10.19 7.25
CA ARG A 164 10.66 -10.43 8.58
C ARG A 164 10.73 -11.92 8.91
N ILE A 165 9.65 -12.64 8.63
CA ILE A 165 9.54 -14.07 8.87
C ILE A 165 10.46 -14.85 7.92
N GLY A 166 10.65 -14.35 6.71
CA GLY A 166 11.63 -14.83 5.75
C GLY A 166 11.03 -15.16 4.38
N VAL A 167 11.78 -14.79 3.34
CA VAL A 167 11.49 -14.98 1.90
C VAL A 167 11.35 -16.45 1.48
N GLU A 168 11.58 -17.44 2.36
CA GLU A 168 11.22 -18.83 2.06
C GLU A 168 9.69 -19.03 1.92
N LEU A 169 8.90 -18.05 2.37
CA LEU A 169 7.44 -18.01 2.17
C LEU A 169 6.98 -17.38 0.86
N PHE A 170 7.74 -16.40 0.32
CA PHE A 170 7.38 -15.63 -0.87
C PHE A 170 8.65 -15.32 -1.69
N LYS A 171 8.96 -16.19 -2.66
CA LYS A 171 9.97 -15.86 -3.68
C LYS A 171 9.42 -14.78 -4.60
N VAL A 172 10.29 -13.96 -5.22
CA VAL A 172 9.89 -13.08 -6.34
C VAL A 172 9.11 -13.86 -7.43
N SER A 173 9.37 -15.16 -7.55
CA SER A 173 8.65 -16.09 -8.45
C SER A 173 7.23 -16.50 -8.01
N GLU A 174 6.81 -16.18 -6.79
CA GLU A 174 5.46 -16.48 -6.25
C GLU A 174 4.50 -15.28 -6.38
N SER A 175 4.98 -14.10 -6.76
CA SER A 175 4.11 -12.98 -7.13
C SER A 175 3.34 -13.30 -8.42
N GLU A 176 2.05 -13.00 -8.43
CA GLU A 176 1.18 -13.33 -9.58
C GLU A 176 1.10 -12.22 -10.62
N ASN A 177 1.38 -10.98 -10.22
CA ASN A 177 1.27 -9.79 -11.06
C ASN A 177 2.10 -8.60 -10.54
N GLU A 178 2.11 -7.50 -11.29
CA GLU A 178 2.87 -6.28 -10.98
C GLU A 178 2.41 -5.57 -9.70
N LYS A 179 1.10 -5.53 -9.44
CA LYS A 179 0.56 -4.91 -8.21
C LYS A 179 1.04 -5.69 -6.99
N ASP A 180 0.92 -7.01 -7.03
CA ASP A 180 1.38 -7.91 -5.95
C ASP A 180 2.89 -7.77 -5.71
N PHE A 181 3.70 -7.83 -6.77
CA PHE A 181 5.16 -7.64 -6.68
C PHE A 181 5.53 -6.27 -6.08
N THR A 182 4.85 -5.21 -6.52
CA THR A 182 5.10 -3.85 -6.03
C THR A 182 4.79 -3.73 -4.54
N LEU A 183 3.57 -4.11 -4.15
CA LEU A 183 3.05 -3.88 -2.81
C LEU A 183 3.70 -4.79 -1.76
N ARG A 184 3.92 -6.06 -2.09
CA ARG A 184 4.38 -7.07 -1.12
C ARG A 184 5.89 -7.27 -1.10
N VAL A 185 6.60 -6.92 -2.18
CA VAL A 185 8.05 -7.13 -2.27
C VAL A 185 8.80 -5.80 -2.30
N VAL A 186 8.48 -4.93 -3.25
CA VAL A 186 9.27 -3.71 -3.48
C VAL A 186 9.12 -2.69 -2.34
N LEU A 187 7.89 -2.36 -1.93
CA LEU A 187 7.66 -1.37 -0.85
C LEU A 187 8.32 -1.78 0.48
N PRO A 188 8.16 -3.02 0.99
CA PRO A 188 8.80 -3.41 2.24
C PRO A 188 10.33 -3.33 2.18
N ILE A 189 10.94 -3.70 1.06
CA ILE A 189 12.40 -3.61 0.86
C ILE A 189 12.87 -2.16 0.90
N LEU A 190 12.16 -1.23 0.23
CA LEU A 190 12.51 0.19 0.27
C LEU A 190 12.44 0.76 1.69
N ARG A 191 11.38 0.44 2.45
CA ARG A 191 11.28 0.85 3.86
C ARG A 191 12.43 0.27 4.69
N LYS A 192 12.75 -1.01 4.53
CA LYS A 192 13.83 -1.69 5.27
C LYS A 192 15.23 -1.20 4.89
N LEU A 193 15.40 -0.65 3.69
CA LEU A 193 16.62 0.07 3.27
C LEU A 193 16.78 1.44 3.95
N GLY A 194 15.80 1.89 4.73
CA GLY A 194 15.82 3.17 5.45
C GLY A 194 15.28 4.33 4.63
N PHE A 195 14.57 4.07 3.52
CA PHE A 195 13.83 5.13 2.85
C PHE A 195 12.57 5.49 3.64
N SER A 196 12.27 6.78 3.67
CA SER A 196 11.08 7.37 4.28
C SER A 196 10.07 7.78 3.20
N ASN A 197 8.84 8.10 3.62
CA ASN A 197 7.77 8.54 2.72
C ASN A 197 7.53 7.61 1.53
N VAL A 198 7.72 6.30 1.74
CA VAL A 198 7.50 5.29 0.69
C VAL A 198 6.01 5.17 0.42
N LYS A 199 5.58 5.52 -0.79
CA LYS A 199 4.17 5.56 -1.19
C LYS A 199 3.98 4.89 -2.53
N TYR A 200 3.02 3.97 -2.59
CA TYR A 200 2.48 3.50 -3.85
C TYR A 200 1.62 4.60 -4.46
N ASN A 201 1.91 4.96 -5.70
CA ASN A 201 1.20 5.97 -6.44
C ASN A 201 0.44 5.23 -7.53
N HIS A 202 -0.89 5.14 -7.40
CA HIS A 202 -1.72 4.38 -8.34
C HIS A 202 -2.76 5.26 -9.05
N GLY A 203 -2.86 5.13 -10.37
CA GLY A 203 -3.92 5.73 -11.18
C GLY A 203 -3.44 6.71 -12.25
N LYS A 204 -4.37 7.49 -12.83
CA LYS A 204 -4.15 8.32 -14.05
C LYS A 204 -3.06 9.41 -13.93
N ARG A 205 -2.47 9.62 -12.76
CA ARG A 205 -1.42 10.60 -12.49
C ARG A 205 -0.09 9.96 -12.06
N GLU A 206 0.10 8.66 -12.29
CA GLU A 206 1.36 7.94 -12.04
C GLU A 206 2.54 8.58 -12.80
N TYR A 207 2.36 8.95 -14.08
CA TYR A 207 3.41 9.53 -14.93
C TYR A 207 4.77 8.80 -14.77
N GLY A 208 4.75 7.47 -14.88
CA GLY A 208 5.94 6.61 -14.77
C GLY A 208 6.50 6.42 -13.34
N LYS A 209 5.72 6.78 -12.31
CA LYS A 209 6.12 6.69 -10.89
C LYS A 209 5.11 5.82 -10.16
N ASP A 210 5.29 4.52 -10.18
CA ASP A 210 4.48 3.57 -9.42
C ASP A 210 4.74 3.72 -7.92
N ILE A 211 5.96 4.09 -7.54
CA ILE A 211 6.33 4.38 -6.15
C ILE A 211 7.05 5.72 -6.10
N VAL A 212 6.74 6.53 -5.08
CA VAL A 212 7.56 7.68 -4.67
C VAL A 212 8.08 7.47 -3.26
N PHE A 213 9.31 7.87 -3.01
CA PHE A 213 9.96 7.70 -1.70
C PHE A 213 11.06 8.73 -1.51
N SER A 214 11.63 8.83 -0.32
CA SER A 214 12.64 9.84 -0.01
C SER A 214 13.67 9.32 0.98
N ARG A 215 14.82 9.96 1.04
CA ARG A 215 15.79 9.75 2.12
C ARG A 215 16.43 11.06 2.53
N ILE A 216 16.85 11.13 3.77
CA ILE A 216 17.71 12.21 4.25
C ILE A 216 19.14 11.83 3.88
N THR A 217 19.84 12.73 3.20
CA THR A 217 21.25 12.55 2.82
C THR A 217 22.17 12.83 3.99
N GLU A 218 23.45 12.54 3.81
CA GLU A 218 24.51 12.81 4.80
C GLU A 218 24.65 14.31 5.13
N PHE A 219 24.05 15.18 4.31
CA PHE A 219 24.04 16.64 4.47
C PHE A 219 22.70 17.18 4.99
N ASP A 220 21.82 16.32 5.51
CA ASP A 220 20.49 16.69 6.03
C ASP A 220 19.54 17.26 4.95
N GLU A 221 19.84 17.03 3.67
CA GLU A 221 18.95 17.36 2.56
C GLU A 221 18.02 16.18 2.24
N VAL A 222 16.77 16.49 1.88
CA VAL A 222 15.80 15.49 1.41
C VAL A 222 16.05 15.18 -0.06
N GLU A 223 16.45 13.94 -0.35
CA GLU A 223 16.56 13.43 -1.71
C GLU A 223 15.29 12.64 -2.07
N HIS A 224 14.57 13.11 -3.07
CA HIS A 224 13.35 12.47 -3.57
C HIS A 224 13.66 11.43 -4.65
N TRP A 225 12.98 10.29 -4.57
CA TRP A 225 13.13 9.16 -5.48
C TRP A 225 11.77 8.75 -6.04
N ALA A 226 11.81 8.15 -7.22
CA ALA A 226 10.68 7.42 -7.77
C ALA A 226 11.11 6.03 -8.26
N ALA A 227 10.19 5.10 -8.33
CA ALA A 227 10.39 3.82 -9.00
C ALA A 227 9.26 3.53 -9.99
N GLN A 228 9.64 3.01 -11.15
CA GLN A 228 8.78 2.26 -12.05
C GLN A 228 9.04 0.78 -11.78
N VAL A 229 7.98 0.02 -11.57
CA VAL A 229 8.00 -1.42 -11.34
C VAL A 229 7.38 -2.12 -12.55
N LYS A 230 7.95 -3.26 -12.95
CA LYS A 230 7.36 -4.15 -13.97
C LYS A 230 7.44 -5.61 -13.53
N PHE A 231 6.40 -6.38 -13.85
CA PHE A 231 6.40 -7.83 -13.62
C PHE A 231 6.86 -8.61 -14.86
N GLY A 232 7.96 -9.35 -14.74
CA GLY A 232 8.54 -10.17 -15.80
C GLY A 232 9.95 -9.74 -16.25
N ASP A 233 10.43 -10.36 -17.32
CA ASP A 233 11.71 -10.03 -17.97
C ASP A 233 11.54 -8.84 -18.93
N ILE A 234 12.53 -7.95 -18.98
CA ILE A 234 12.62 -6.92 -20.03
C ILE A 234 13.69 -7.31 -21.04
N ARG A 235 13.26 -7.49 -22.29
CA ARG A 235 14.14 -8.01 -23.38
C ARG A 235 14.36 -6.97 -24.46
N GLY A 236 15.63 -6.80 -24.85
CA GLY A 236 16.05 -5.80 -25.84
C GLY A 236 15.55 -6.03 -27.28
N GLY A 237 14.80 -7.10 -27.55
CA GLY A 237 14.25 -7.42 -28.87
C GLY A 237 12.93 -6.71 -29.18
N ALA A 238 12.14 -6.38 -28.16
CA ALA A 238 10.86 -5.69 -28.30
C ALA A 238 11.08 -4.17 -28.20
N ASN A 239 11.31 -3.50 -29.33
CA ASN A 239 11.54 -2.04 -29.34
C ASN A 239 10.41 -1.27 -28.62
N SER A 240 9.16 -1.73 -28.72
CA SER A 240 8.01 -1.11 -28.07
C SER A 240 8.09 -1.10 -26.54
N GLU A 241 8.59 -2.17 -25.91
CA GLU A 241 8.72 -2.26 -24.45
C GLU A 241 9.83 -1.33 -23.94
N ILE A 242 10.93 -1.24 -24.69
CA ILE A 242 12.03 -0.30 -24.40
C ILE A 242 11.57 1.15 -24.54
N ASP A 243 10.79 1.45 -25.59
CA ASP A 243 10.22 2.78 -25.83
C ASP A 243 9.26 3.20 -24.71
N GLU A 244 8.44 2.27 -24.23
CA GLU A 244 7.53 2.50 -23.11
C GLU A 244 8.30 2.85 -21.83
N ILE A 245 9.29 2.03 -21.45
CA ILE A 245 10.08 2.25 -20.23
C ILE A 245 10.88 3.55 -20.32
N PHE A 246 11.48 3.83 -21.48
CA PHE A 246 12.17 5.11 -21.70
C PHE A 246 11.23 6.29 -21.47
N SER A 247 10.01 6.24 -22.03
CA SER A 247 9.01 7.29 -21.86
C SER A 247 8.59 7.43 -20.39
N GLN A 248 8.40 6.31 -19.68
CA GLN A 248 8.08 6.32 -18.25
C GLN A 248 9.20 6.94 -17.39
N ILE A 249 10.47 6.63 -17.70
CA ILE A 249 11.62 7.27 -17.03
C ILE A 249 11.62 8.77 -17.27
N GLU A 250 11.44 9.21 -18.51
CA GLU A 250 11.39 10.64 -18.84
C GLU A 250 10.25 11.35 -18.09
N ASP A 251 9.05 10.77 -18.10
CA ASP A 251 7.89 11.30 -17.38
C ASP A 251 8.13 11.33 -15.87
N ALA A 252 8.79 10.32 -15.32
CA ALA A 252 9.14 10.25 -13.90
C ALA A 252 9.99 11.45 -13.46
N PHE A 253 11.02 11.80 -14.24
CA PHE A 253 11.88 12.95 -13.96
C PHE A 253 11.22 14.30 -14.27
N LYS A 254 10.47 14.40 -15.39
CA LYS A 254 9.90 15.67 -15.86
C LYS A 254 8.70 16.12 -15.03
N MET A 255 7.83 15.18 -14.68
CA MET A 255 6.54 15.48 -14.05
C MET A 255 6.66 15.51 -12.52
N PRO A 256 6.38 16.65 -11.88
CA PRO A 256 6.42 16.74 -10.42
C PRO A 256 5.26 15.95 -9.80
N TYR A 257 5.50 15.40 -8.61
CA TYR A 257 4.44 14.86 -7.76
C TYR A 257 4.23 15.77 -6.55
N TYR A 258 3.08 15.63 -5.90
CA TYR A 258 2.75 16.42 -4.73
C TYR A 258 3.25 15.69 -3.48
N ASP A 259 4.18 16.31 -2.76
CA ASP A 259 4.57 15.82 -1.45
C ASP A 259 3.57 16.32 -0.40
N LEU A 260 2.88 15.37 0.24
CA LEU A 260 1.83 15.63 1.21
C LEU A 260 2.37 16.28 2.50
N TYR A 261 3.63 16.05 2.85
CA TYR A 261 4.24 16.60 4.07
C TYR A 261 4.64 18.06 3.89
N THR A 262 5.36 18.34 2.80
CA THR A 262 5.81 19.72 2.51
C THR A 262 4.73 20.54 1.82
N LYS A 263 3.66 19.91 1.32
CA LYS A 263 2.61 20.52 0.47
C LYS A 263 3.21 21.20 -0.77
N THR A 264 4.32 20.68 -1.28
CA THR A 264 5.01 21.23 -2.45
C THR A 264 5.09 20.25 -3.61
N LYS A 265 5.23 20.80 -4.82
CA LYS A 265 5.50 20.01 -6.02
C LYS A 265 6.99 19.72 -6.11
N VAL A 266 7.34 18.47 -5.95
CA VAL A 266 8.73 17.99 -5.96
C VAL A 266 8.98 17.12 -7.18
N ARG A 267 10.24 17.09 -7.64
CA ARG A 267 10.69 16.20 -8.70
C ARG A 267 11.66 15.18 -8.13
N PRO A 268 11.59 13.91 -8.56
CA PRO A 268 12.59 12.93 -8.18
C PRO A 268 13.98 13.35 -8.66
N SER A 269 14.95 13.27 -7.77
CA SER A 269 16.37 13.39 -8.12
C SER A 269 16.88 12.11 -8.77
N LYS A 270 16.28 10.97 -8.44
CA LYS A 270 16.64 9.63 -8.93
C LYS A 270 15.42 8.79 -9.26
N VAL A 271 15.57 7.92 -10.27
CA VAL A 271 14.52 7.00 -10.72
C VAL A 271 15.06 5.57 -10.75
N CYS A 272 14.35 4.66 -10.11
CA CYS A 272 14.60 3.24 -10.19
C CYS A 272 13.69 2.58 -11.24
N VAL A 273 14.23 1.66 -12.02
CA VAL A 273 13.43 0.72 -12.81
C VAL A 273 13.64 -0.65 -12.18
N ILE A 274 12.57 -1.19 -11.61
CA ILE A 274 12.59 -2.41 -10.81
C ILE A 274 11.78 -3.49 -11.52
N VAL A 275 12.35 -4.68 -11.70
CA VAL A 275 11.63 -5.81 -12.29
C VAL A 275 11.70 -7.07 -11.46
N SER A 276 10.65 -7.89 -11.55
CA SER A 276 10.63 -9.22 -10.93
C SER A 276 11.50 -10.23 -11.69
N GLY A 277 11.65 -10.06 -13.01
CA GLY A 277 12.51 -10.90 -13.85
C GLY A 277 13.92 -10.35 -14.01
N LYS A 278 14.47 -10.47 -15.23
CA LYS A 278 15.81 -9.97 -15.58
C LYS A 278 15.77 -8.88 -16.64
N PHE A 279 16.72 -7.96 -16.57
CA PHE A 279 17.08 -7.11 -17.69
C PHE A 279 18.09 -7.82 -18.59
N THR A 280 17.86 -7.83 -19.90
CA THR A 280 18.94 -8.15 -20.85
C THR A 280 19.93 -6.98 -20.93
N GLU A 281 21.23 -7.24 -21.07
CA GLU A 281 22.26 -6.18 -21.23
C GLU A 281 21.91 -5.19 -22.35
N ASN A 282 21.49 -5.73 -23.51
CA ASN A 282 21.03 -4.95 -24.65
C ASN A 282 19.82 -4.05 -24.34
N ALA A 283 18.93 -4.44 -23.42
CA ALA A 283 17.82 -3.58 -23.02
C ALA A 283 18.33 -2.37 -22.22
N ILE A 284 19.19 -2.59 -21.23
CA ILE A 284 19.78 -1.50 -20.43
C ILE A 284 20.58 -0.56 -21.33
N GLU A 285 21.40 -1.10 -22.24
CA GLU A 285 22.21 -0.31 -23.17
C GLU A 285 21.31 0.57 -24.07
N LYS A 286 20.27 -0.01 -24.67
CA LYS A 286 19.33 0.74 -25.52
C LYS A 286 18.56 1.83 -24.76
N ILE A 287 18.14 1.58 -23.52
CA ILE A 287 17.48 2.59 -22.70
C ILE A 287 18.46 3.72 -22.38
N CYS A 288 19.66 3.37 -21.91
CA CYS A 288 20.69 4.35 -21.58
C CYS A 288 21.06 5.22 -22.79
N GLU A 289 21.26 4.63 -23.96
CA GLU A 289 21.65 5.37 -25.18
C GLU A 289 20.56 6.31 -25.69
N LYS A 290 19.27 6.02 -25.45
CA LYS A 290 18.16 6.94 -25.76
C LYS A 290 18.12 8.17 -24.85
N ILE A 291 18.71 8.10 -23.66
CA ILE A 291 18.74 9.22 -22.72
C ILE A 291 19.90 10.14 -23.10
N GLU A 292 19.55 11.28 -23.71
CA GLU A 292 20.51 12.31 -24.13
C GLU A 292 21.18 13.00 -22.93
N SER A 293 20.44 13.20 -21.84
CA SER A 293 20.94 13.88 -20.65
C SER A 293 21.83 12.96 -19.81
N HIS A 294 23.13 13.23 -19.78
CA HIS A 294 24.06 12.54 -18.88
C HIS A 294 23.67 12.63 -17.41
N ALA A 295 23.07 13.76 -16.99
CA ALA A 295 22.61 13.94 -15.62
C ALA A 295 21.45 13.00 -15.28
N MET A 296 20.51 12.79 -16.20
CA MET A 296 19.44 11.80 -16.00
C MET A 296 20.00 10.38 -16.03
N ARG A 297 20.86 10.08 -17.02
CA ARG A 297 21.48 8.75 -17.18
C ARG A 297 22.20 8.29 -15.91
N ASN A 298 22.92 9.19 -15.24
CA ASN A 298 23.65 8.89 -13.99
C ASN A 298 22.75 8.72 -12.76
N ASN A 299 21.49 9.14 -12.83
CA ASN A 299 20.53 9.10 -11.73
C ASN A 299 19.46 8.01 -11.91
N ILE A 300 19.70 7.07 -12.82
CA ILE A 300 18.83 5.91 -13.03
C ILE A 300 19.46 4.67 -12.45
N LEU A 301 18.65 3.87 -11.76
CA LEU A 301 19.06 2.59 -11.19
C LEU A 301 18.21 1.46 -11.75
N PHE A 302 18.84 0.47 -12.36
CA PHE A 302 18.18 -0.77 -12.75
C PHE A 302 18.34 -1.83 -11.64
N ILE A 303 17.22 -2.40 -11.21
CA ILE A 303 17.17 -3.42 -10.15
C ILE A 303 16.36 -4.61 -10.67
N ASP A 304 17.00 -5.75 -10.89
CA ASP A 304 16.34 -6.99 -11.28
C ASP A 304 15.93 -7.83 -10.07
N GLY A 305 15.18 -8.91 -10.33
CA GLY A 305 14.69 -9.81 -9.30
C GLY A 305 15.82 -10.45 -8.48
N GLU A 306 16.94 -10.77 -9.13
CA GLU A 306 18.12 -11.35 -8.46
C GLU A 306 18.76 -10.37 -7.46
N ARG A 307 18.83 -9.09 -7.82
CA ARG A 307 19.31 -8.03 -6.92
C ARG A 307 18.31 -7.76 -5.80
N ILE A 308 17.02 -7.79 -6.08
CA ILE A 308 15.95 -7.70 -5.06
C ILE A 308 16.11 -8.84 -4.05
N ASP A 309 16.24 -10.09 -4.51
CA ASP A 309 16.46 -11.26 -3.65
C ASP A 309 17.70 -11.11 -2.77
N THR A 310 18.81 -10.66 -3.37
CA THR A 310 20.07 -10.43 -2.65
C THR A 310 19.94 -9.37 -1.55
N ILE A 311 19.19 -8.29 -1.81
CA ILE A 311 18.92 -7.25 -0.81
C ILE A 311 18.07 -7.85 0.32
N SER A 312 17.01 -8.58 -0.03
CA SER A 312 16.14 -9.27 0.93
C SER A 312 16.91 -10.24 1.82
N GLU A 313 17.91 -10.94 1.30
CA GLU A 313 18.76 -11.85 2.08
C GLU A 313 19.56 -11.17 3.19
N LYS A 314 20.04 -9.94 2.95
CA LYS A 314 20.78 -9.18 3.98
C LYS A 314 19.92 -8.90 5.20
N PHE A 315 18.63 -8.76 4.97
CA PHE A 315 17.63 -8.52 5.99
C PHE A 315 17.16 -9.78 6.73
N ARG A 316 17.60 -10.98 6.30
CA ARG A 316 17.39 -12.27 6.98
C ARG A 316 18.39 -12.52 8.12
N ARG A 317 19.52 -11.82 8.15
CA ARG A 317 20.69 -12.13 9.02
C ARG A 317 20.84 -11.23 10.25
N LYS A 318 19.82 -10.43 10.57
CA LYS A 318 19.74 -9.63 11.79
C LYS A 318 18.51 -10.05 12.57
#